data_AF-A0A1H0RZT4-F1
#
_entry.id   AF-A0A1H0RZT4-F1
#
_cell.length_a   1.000
_cell.length_b   1.000
_cell.length_c   1.000
_cell.angle_alpha   90.00
_cell.angle_beta   90.00
_cell.angle_gamma   90.00
#
_symmetry.space_group_name_H-M   'P 1'
#
loop_
_entity.id
_entity.type
_entity.pdbx_description
1 polymer ?
#
loop_
_entity_poly.entity_id
_entity_poly.type
_entity_poly.pdbx_seq_one_letter_code
_entity_poly.pdbx_strand_id
1 'polypeptide(L)'
;MPGACTRGTHHFAHSGTPADTSRAAEYEELYPGLVEQVGARLAELEPPWADAGAVADAIVSVVGSASPPFRVHVDPSSDGAEVVNAVADRVRGEFLRRVELADLV
;
A
#
# COMPACT_ATOMS: atom_id res chain seq x y z
N MET A 1 6.06 -4.20 1.70
CA MET A 1 4.79 -3.52 1.51
C MET A 1 5.08 -2.06 1.26
N PRO A 2 5.04 -1.62 -0.01
CA PRO A 2 5.13 -0.21 -0.33
C PRO A 2 3.83 0.50 0.07
N GLY A 3 3.96 1.69 0.65
CA GLY A 3 2.87 2.68 0.72
C GLY A 3 2.77 3.48 -0.58
N ALA A 4 2.00 4.57 -0.56
CA ALA A 4 1.89 5.46 -1.71
C ALA A 4 3.20 6.24 -1.94
N CYS A 5 3.64 6.30 -3.20
CA CYS A 5 4.69 7.21 -3.67
C CYS A 5 4.15 7.99 -4.87
N THR A 6 3.72 9.23 -4.67
CA THR A 6 3.09 10.07 -5.71
C THR A 6 4.10 10.94 -6.47
N ARG A 7 5.26 11.20 -5.86
CA ARG A 7 6.38 11.91 -6.50
C ARG A 7 7.21 10.98 -7.38
N GLY A 8 7.61 11.48 -8.56
CA GLY A 8 8.50 10.78 -9.49
C GLY A 8 7.89 9.61 -10.27
N THR A 9 6.67 9.17 -9.92
CA THR A 9 6.02 8.00 -10.52
C THR A 9 4.85 8.34 -11.45
N HIS A 10 4.47 9.62 -11.57
CA HIS A 10 3.24 10.04 -12.28
C HIS A 10 2.01 9.23 -11.81
N HIS A 11 1.93 8.99 -10.49
CA HIS A 11 1.10 7.97 -9.85
C HIS A 11 -0.36 7.88 -10.33
N PHE A 12 -0.98 9.03 -10.62
CA PHE A 12 -2.35 9.11 -11.15
C PHE A 12 -2.46 9.59 -12.60
N ALA A 13 -1.37 10.09 -13.21
CA ALA A 13 -1.46 10.74 -14.52
C ALA A 13 -1.71 9.76 -15.68
N HIS A 14 -1.35 8.48 -15.49
CA HIS A 14 -1.49 7.42 -16.48
C HIS A 14 -2.28 6.22 -15.93
N SER A 15 -3.04 6.42 -14.85
CA SER A 15 -3.94 5.39 -14.36
C SER A 15 -5.05 5.13 -15.38
N GLY A 16 -5.54 3.89 -15.43
CA GLY A 16 -6.69 3.56 -16.24
C GLY A 16 -7.97 4.22 -15.72
N THR A 17 -8.94 4.42 -16.60
CA THR A 17 -10.28 4.90 -16.26
C THR A 17 -11.31 3.78 -16.40
N PRO A 18 -12.47 3.87 -15.73
CA PRO A 18 -13.55 2.89 -15.92
C PRO A 18 -13.97 2.78 -17.39
N ALA A 19 -14.15 1.55 -17.87
CA ALA A 19 -14.60 1.30 -19.25
C ALA A 19 -16.09 1.62 -19.45
N ASP A 20 -16.90 1.50 -18.39
CA ASP A 20 -18.31 1.91 -18.40
C ASP A 20 -18.42 3.41 -18.10
N THR A 21 -18.40 4.21 -19.16
CA THR A 21 -18.48 5.67 -19.05
C THR A 21 -19.86 6.17 -18.63
N SER A 22 -20.93 5.40 -18.86
CA SER A 22 -22.28 5.77 -18.42
C SER A 22 -22.37 5.71 -16.90
N ARG A 23 -21.91 4.60 -16.32
CA ARG A 23 -21.88 4.45 -14.86
C ARG A 23 -20.90 5.43 -14.21
N ALA A 24 -19.77 5.73 -14.85
CA ALA A 24 -18.84 6.74 -14.36
C ALA A 24 -19.51 8.13 -14.28
N ALA A 25 -20.29 8.52 -15.30
CA ALA A 25 -21.01 9.79 -15.30
C ALA A 25 -22.11 9.86 -14.23
N GLU A 26 -22.84 8.77 -13.99
CA GLU A 26 -23.82 8.70 -12.88
C GLU A 26 -23.15 8.94 -11.51
N TYR A 27 -21.94 8.40 -11.31
CA TYR A 27 -21.17 8.63 -10.07
C TYR A 27 -20.62 10.06 -9.98
N GLU A 28 -20.21 10.65 -11.10
CA GLU A 28 -19.76 12.05 -11.14
C GLU A 28 -20.91 13.02 -10.83
N GLU A 29 -22.14 12.73 -11.27
CA GLU A 29 -23.32 13.51 -10.90
C GLU A 29 -23.62 13.39 -9.39
N LEU A 30 -23.49 12.20 -8.83
CA LEU A 30 -23.74 11.95 -7.41
C LEU A 30 -22.63 12.49 -6.49
N TYR A 31 -21.38 12.44 -6.94
CA TYR A 31 -20.20 12.87 -6.18
C TYR A 31 -19.27 13.76 -7.02
N PRO A 32 -19.69 15.00 -7.34
CA PRO A 32 -18.92 15.86 -8.24
C PRO A 32 -17.51 16.15 -7.74
N GLY A 33 -16.51 15.90 -8.58
CA GLY A 33 -15.09 16.17 -8.33
C GLY A 33 -14.44 15.30 -7.24
N LEU A 34 -15.09 14.21 -6.83
CA LEU A 34 -14.59 13.36 -5.75
C LEU A 34 -13.23 12.73 -6.10
N VAL A 35 -13.05 12.30 -7.34
CA VAL A 35 -11.80 11.64 -7.77
C VAL A 35 -10.63 12.60 -7.67
N GLU A 36 -10.79 13.83 -8.16
CA GLU A 36 -9.78 14.90 -8.07
C GLU A 36 -9.50 15.26 -6.61
N GLN A 37 -10.55 15.38 -5.80
CA GLN A 37 -10.42 15.69 -4.37
C GLN A 37 -9.61 14.60 -3.65
N VAL A 38 -9.93 13.32 -3.86
CA VAL A 38 -9.22 12.20 -3.24
C VAL A 38 -7.77 12.17 -3.69
N GLY A 39 -7.50 12.30 -5.00
CA GLY A 39 -6.15 12.34 -5.54
C GLY A 39 -5.29 13.46 -4.93
N ALA A 40 -5.86 14.66 -4.81
CA ALA A 40 -5.18 15.80 -4.19
C ALA A 40 -4.88 15.55 -2.71
N ARG A 41 -5.84 15.06 -1.93
CA ARG A 41 -5.65 14.77 -0.50
C ARG A 41 -4.63 13.67 -0.25
N LEU A 42 -4.61 12.63 -1.07
CA LEU A 42 -3.61 11.55 -0.95
C LEU A 42 -2.21 12.06 -1.28
N ALA A 43 -2.06 12.92 -2.29
CA ALA A 43 -0.78 13.53 -2.62
C ALA A 43 -0.26 14.47 -1.51
N GLU A 44 -1.15 15.13 -0.76
CA GLU A 44 -0.80 15.99 0.39
C GLU A 44 -0.23 15.21 1.58
N LEU A 45 -0.59 13.93 1.74
CA LEU A 45 -0.09 13.08 2.83
C LEU A 45 1.36 12.63 2.61
N GLU A 46 1.83 12.61 1.37
CA GLU A 46 3.16 12.14 1.06
C GLU A 46 4.22 13.15 1.53
N PRO A 47 5.15 12.74 2.42
CA PRO A 47 6.17 13.64 2.90
C PRO A 47 7.16 14.01 1.78
N PRO A 48 7.80 15.19 1.84
CA PRO A 48 8.60 15.70 0.74
C PRO A 48 9.87 14.89 0.44
N TRP A 49 10.30 14.07 1.40
CA TRP A 49 11.48 13.20 1.31
C TRP A 49 11.15 11.79 0.82
N ALA A 50 9.87 11.47 0.58
CA ALA A 50 9.47 10.16 0.08
C ALA A 50 10.12 9.88 -1.29
N ASP A 51 10.66 8.67 -1.44
CA ASP A 51 11.33 8.20 -2.65
C ASP A 51 10.96 6.73 -2.90
N ALA A 52 10.51 6.43 -4.11
CA ALA A 52 10.23 5.07 -4.54
C ALA A 52 11.50 4.19 -4.54
N GLY A 53 12.70 4.80 -4.65
CA GLY A 53 13.99 4.12 -4.52
C GLY A 53 14.15 3.38 -3.19
N ALA A 54 13.55 3.87 -2.10
CA ALA A 54 13.60 3.21 -0.79
C ALA A 54 12.99 1.79 -0.82
N VAL A 55 12.05 1.52 -1.73
CA VAL A 55 11.50 0.17 -1.93
C VAL A 55 12.56 -0.76 -2.54
N ALA A 56 13.33 -0.28 -3.51
CA ALA A 56 14.41 -1.04 -4.12
C ALA A 56 15.50 -1.37 -3.10
N ASP A 57 15.90 -0.39 -2.28
CA ASP A 57 16.88 -0.58 -1.21
C ASP A 57 16.42 -1.63 -0.18
N ALA A 58 15.14 -1.57 0.21
CA ALA A 58 14.54 -2.56 1.11
C ALA A 58 14.58 -3.97 0.50
N ILE A 59 14.30 -4.12 -0.80
CA ILE A 59 14.38 -5.42 -1.49
C ILE A 59 15.82 -5.94 -1.49
N VAL A 60 16.80 -5.10 -1.81
CA VAL A 60 18.23 -5.48 -1.78
C VAL A 60 18.64 -5.95 -0.38
N SER A 61 18.23 -5.22 0.66
CA SER A 61 18.50 -5.60 2.06
C SER A 61 17.89 -6.95 2.43
N VAL A 62 16.64 -7.22 2.02
CA VAL A 62 15.96 -8.50 2.26
C VAL A 62 16.67 -9.65 1.55
N VAL A 63 17.02 -9.48 0.26
CA VAL A 63 17.74 -10.50 -0.52
C VAL A 63 19.12 -10.78 0.06
N GLY A 64 19.80 -9.77 0.60
CA GLY A 64 21.10 -9.91 1.25
C GLY A 64 21.06 -10.45 2.68
N SER A 65 19.88 -10.61 3.29
CA SER A 65 19.74 -11.06 4.66
C SER A 65 19.88 -12.58 4.78
N ALA A 66 20.63 -13.04 5.79
CA ALA A 66 20.69 -14.46 6.14
C ALA A 66 19.37 -14.98 6.74
N SER A 67 18.58 -14.10 7.33
CA SER A 67 17.27 -14.40 7.91
C SER A 67 16.31 -13.26 7.59
N PRO A 68 15.70 -13.26 6.38
CA PRO A 68 14.83 -12.18 5.96
C PRO A 68 13.60 -12.09 6.87
N PRO A 69 13.13 -10.87 7.21
CA PRO A 69 11.88 -10.71 7.92
C PRO A 69 10.71 -11.18 7.05
N PHE A 70 9.64 -11.65 7.69
CA PHE A 70 8.42 -12.06 6.97
C PHE A 70 7.80 -10.89 6.17
N ARG A 71 7.94 -9.67 6.68
CA ARG A 71 7.43 -8.46 6.04
C ARG A 71 8.34 -7.27 6.33
N VAL A 72 8.54 -6.42 5.32
CA VAL A 72 9.15 -5.09 5.43
C VAL A 72 8.13 -4.06 4.99
N HIS A 73 8.00 -2.97 5.73
CA HIS A 73 7.14 -1.83 5.40
C HIS A 73 8.00 -0.67 4.91
N VAL A 74 7.65 -0.12 3.75
CA VAL A 74 8.24 1.10 3.20
C VAL A 74 7.08 2.01 2.87
N ASP A 75 6.62 2.75 3.87
CA ASP A 75 5.44 3.59 3.77
C ASP A 75 5.71 4.95 4.43
N PRO A 76 6.18 5.93 3.64
CA PRO A 76 6.45 7.29 4.14
C PRO A 76 5.19 8.00 4.68
N SER A 77 4.01 7.65 4.18
CA SER A 77 2.75 8.32 4.54
C SER A 77 2.11 7.73 5.80
N SER A 78 2.59 6.57 6.27
CA SER A 78 2.09 5.88 7.46
C SER A 78 0.57 5.66 7.41
N ASP A 79 0.11 5.05 6.31
CA ASP A 79 -1.30 4.77 5.99
C ASP A 79 -1.97 3.77 6.96
N GLY A 80 -1.19 3.15 7.84
CA GLY A 80 -1.63 2.21 8.87
C GLY A 80 -1.45 0.74 8.50
N ALA A 81 -0.99 0.41 7.29
CA ALA A 81 -0.79 -0.96 6.84
C ALA A 81 0.18 -1.74 7.74
N GLU A 82 1.21 -1.12 8.31
CA GLU A 82 2.13 -1.78 9.25
C GLU A 82 1.39 -2.35 10.47
N VAL A 83 0.55 -1.53 11.10
CA VAL A 83 -0.23 -1.92 12.29
C VAL A 83 -1.22 -3.03 11.94
N VAL A 84 -1.95 -2.87 10.84
CA VAL A 84 -2.94 -3.87 10.38
C VAL A 84 -2.26 -5.20 10.07
N ASN A 85 -1.11 -5.16 9.37
CA ASN A 85 -0.39 -6.38 9.02
C ASN A 85 0.20 -7.06 10.25
N ALA A 86 0.75 -6.32 11.22
CA ALA A 86 1.24 -6.90 12.47
C ALA A 86 0.14 -7.68 13.23
N VAL A 87 -1.07 -7.11 13.32
CA VAL A 87 -2.21 -7.81 13.93
C VAL A 87 -2.61 -9.04 13.12
N ALA A 88 -2.73 -8.88 11.80
CA ALA A 88 -3.19 -9.95 10.92
C ALA A 88 -2.20 -11.13 10.89
N ASP A 89 -0.90 -10.85 10.83
CA ASP A 89 0.16 -11.87 10.83
C ASP A 89 0.19 -12.62 12.17
N ARG A 90 0.00 -11.93 13.30
CA ARG A 90 -0.16 -12.56 14.62
C ARG A 90 -1.38 -13.48 14.67
N VAL A 91 -2.54 -12.99 14.26
CA VAL A 91 -3.81 -13.75 14.32
C VAL A 91 -3.75 -15.01 13.45
N ARG A 92 -3.16 -14.91 12.24
CA ARG A 92 -2.94 -16.08 11.37
C ARG A 92 -2.00 -17.09 12.01
N GLY A 93 -0.91 -16.62 12.62
CA GLY A 93 0.02 -17.47 13.35
C GLY A 93 -0.64 -18.19 14.53
N GLU A 94 -1.46 -17.49 15.31
CA GLU A 94 -2.23 -18.06 16.42
C GLU A 94 -3.24 -19.11 15.95
N PHE A 95 -3.91 -18.85 14.83
CA PHE A 95 -4.85 -19.81 14.27
C PHE A 95 -4.15 -21.10 13.81
N LEU A 96 -3.02 -20.99 13.10
CA LEU A 96 -2.25 -22.16 12.65
C LEU A 96 -1.75 -23.01 13.82
N ARG A 97 -1.29 -22.39 14.91
CA ARG A 97 -0.96 -23.12 16.14
C ARG A 97 -2.17 -23.82 16.75
N ARG A 98 -3.34 -23.19 16.75
CA ARG A 98 -4.58 -23.75 17.32
C ARG A 98 -5.09 -24.97 16.56
N VAL A 99 -4.83 -25.05 15.25
CA VAL A 99 -5.22 -26.20 14.40
C VAL A 99 -4.08 -27.20 14.21
N GLU A 100 -3.07 -27.19 15.09
CA GLU A 100 -1.95 -28.13 15.11
C GLU A 100 -1.04 -28.07 13.86
N LEU A 101 -0.91 -26.89 13.25
CA LEU A 101 -0.05 -26.61 12.09
C LEU A 101 1.05 -25.56 12.41
N ALA A 102 1.67 -25.70 13.58
CA ALA A 102 2.63 -24.73 14.09
C ALA A 102 3.98 -24.71 13.33
N ASP A 103 4.28 -25.74 12.53
CA ASP A 103 5.47 -25.85 11.70
C ASP A 103 5.44 -24.97 10.44
N LEU A 104 4.27 -24.41 10.11
CA LEU A 104 4.06 -23.53 8.95
C LEU A 104 4.24 -22.04 9.26
N VAL A 105 4.65 -21.67 10.49
CA VAL A 105 4.74 -20.28 10.98
C VAL A 105 6.05 -19.94 11.66
#